data_AF-A0A5B0AB21-F1
#
_entry.id   AF-A0A5B0AB21-F1
#
_cell.length_a   1.000
_cell.length_b   1.000
_cell.length_c   1.000
_cell.angle_alpha   90.00
_cell.angle_beta   90.00
_cell.angle_gamma   90.00
#
_symmetry.space_group_name_H-M   'P 1'
#
loop_
_entity.id
_entity.type
_entity.pdbx_description
1 polymer ?
#
loop_
_entity_poly.entity_id
_entity_poly.type
_entity_poly.pdbx_seq_one_letter_code
_entity_poly.pdbx_strand_id
1 'polypeptide(L)'
;MLWDRVVMTEGERETLAIALDHAWRWYENRRSRALTLLQVLVLCLAISGALYGAAIQAEMFGLAGFVSAGTAGIFIAVEQEATRCHRSAALAADAVAELQDRLADALGTEKIRLHQRELESRAASPEYLGHDFTKWVMYLSVVVALSGSVYTWFFLP
;
A
#
# COMPACT_ATOMS: atom_id res chain seq x y z
N MET A 1 -6.87 -22.52 -41.22
CA MET A 1 -7.27 -21.91 -39.94
C MET A 1 -7.05 -20.41 -40.08
N LEU A 2 -8.01 -19.74 -40.73
CA LEU A 2 -7.98 -18.29 -40.93
C LEU A 2 -8.33 -17.66 -39.58
N TRP A 3 -7.38 -16.92 -39.01
CA TRP A 3 -7.64 -16.07 -37.87
C TRP A 3 -8.55 -14.95 -38.36
N ASP A 4 -9.80 -14.93 -37.89
CA ASP A 4 -10.63 -13.73 -37.89
C ASP A 4 -9.85 -12.67 -37.11
N ARG A 5 -9.10 -11.82 -37.83
CA ARG A 5 -8.69 -10.54 -37.27
C ARG A 5 -9.99 -9.78 -37.08
N VAL A 6 -10.52 -9.79 -35.87
CA VAL A 6 -11.60 -8.89 -35.46
C VAL A 6 -11.10 -7.49 -35.75
N VAL A 7 -11.56 -6.91 -36.87
CA VAL A 7 -11.28 -5.52 -37.22
C VAL A 7 -12.12 -4.70 -36.24
N MET A 8 -11.52 -4.35 -35.11
CA MET A 8 -12.14 -3.43 -34.17
C MET A 8 -12.51 -2.14 -34.89
N THR A 9 -13.77 -1.75 -34.75
CA THR A 9 -14.28 -0.50 -35.27
C THR A 9 -13.64 0.69 -34.53
N GLU A 10 -13.58 1.85 -35.16
CA GLU A 10 -12.97 3.04 -34.55
C GLU A 10 -13.65 3.41 -33.23
N GLY A 11 -14.98 3.27 -33.14
CA GLY A 11 -15.74 3.52 -31.90
C GLY A 11 -15.41 2.55 -30.75
N GLU A 12 -15.07 1.29 -31.05
CA GLU A 12 -14.62 0.33 -30.03
C GLU A 12 -13.23 0.70 -29.51
N ARG A 13 -12.34 1.23 -30.38
CA ARG A 13 -11.01 1.69 -29.99
C ARG A 13 -11.07 2.90 -29.07
N GLU A 14 -11.90 3.88 -29.40
CA GLU A 14 -12.14 5.06 -28.54
C GLU A 14 -12.68 4.64 -27.16
N THR A 15 -13.62 3.70 -27.14
CA THR A 15 -14.19 3.19 -25.88
C THR A 15 -13.12 2.50 -25.02
N LEU A 16 -12.25 1.69 -25.63
CA LEU A 16 -11.15 1.02 -24.93
C LEU A 16 -10.10 2.02 -24.41
N ALA A 17 -9.79 3.05 -25.18
CA ALA A 17 -8.88 4.12 -24.75
C ALA A 17 -9.45 4.89 -23.54
N ILE A 18 -10.75 5.21 -23.53
CA ILE A 18 -11.43 5.86 -22.40
C ILE A 18 -11.42 4.96 -21.16
N ALA A 19 -11.72 3.67 -21.33
CA ALA A 19 -11.68 2.70 -20.23
C ALA A 19 -10.27 2.59 -19.63
N LEU A 20 -9.23 2.61 -20.47
CA LEU A 20 -7.84 2.59 -20.04
C LEU A 20 -7.45 3.87 -19.28
N ASP A 21 -7.80 5.06 -19.77
CA ASP A 21 -7.53 6.34 -19.05
C ASP A 21 -8.22 6.35 -17.68
N HIS A 22 -9.47 5.87 -17.62
CA HIS A 22 -10.20 5.80 -16.35
C HIS A 22 -9.53 4.83 -15.36
N ALA A 23 -9.16 3.64 -15.82
CA ALA A 23 -8.47 2.64 -14.99
C ALA A 23 -7.08 3.13 -14.54
N TRP A 24 -6.35 3.83 -15.41
CA TRP A 24 -5.06 4.44 -15.08
C TRP A 24 -5.19 5.54 -14.01
N ARG A 25 -6.12 6.48 -14.18
CA ARG A 25 -6.38 7.53 -13.17
C ARG A 25 -6.79 6.94 -11.83
N TRP A 26 -7.59 5.87 -11.85
CA TRP A 26 -7.96 5.18 -10.63
C TRP A 26 -6.74 4.59 -9.92
N TYR A 27 -5.83 3.96 -10.67
CA TYR A 27 -4.56 3.43 -10.16
C TYR A 27 -3.66 4.53 -9.56
N GLU A 28 -3.47 5.63 -10.29
CA GLU A 28 -2.67 6.80 -9.86
C GLU A 28 -3.22 7.38 -8.54
N ASN A 29 -4.55 7.53 -8.45
CA ASN A 29 -5.20 8.04 -7.25
C ASN A 29 -5.02 7.08 -6.05
N ARG A 30 -4.99 5.76 -6.30
CA ARG A 30 -4.71 4.74 -5.28
C ARG A 30 -3.27 4.83 -4.76
N ARG A 31 -2.31 5.02 -5.67
CA ARG A 31 -0.89 5.20 -5.34
C ARG A 31 -0.65 6.48 -4.54
N SER A 32 -1.29 7.58 -4.92
CA SER A 32 -1.25 8.84 -4.18
C SER A 32 -1.75 8.67 -2.74
N ARG A 33 -2.88 7.96 -2.56
CA ARG A 33 -3.44 7.67 -1.23
C ARG A 33 -2.51 6.85 -0.34
N ALA A 34 -1.70 5.95 -0.90
CA ALA A 34 -0.71 5.20 -0.12
C ALA A 34 0.39 6.13 0.44
N LEU A 35 0.85 7.12 -0.33
CA LEU A 35 1.79 8.13 0.15
C LEU A 35 1.18 9.02 1.23
N THR A 36 -0.09 9.42 1.08
CA THR A 36 -0.81 10.17 2.12
C THR A 36 -0.90 9.36 3.42
N LEU A 37 -1.20 8.06 3.36
CA LEU A 37 -1.25 7.20 4.55
C LEU A 37 0.12 7.12 5.24
N LEU A 38 1.22 7.02 4.48
CA LEU A 38 2.58 7.02 5.03
C LEU A 38 2.88 8.35 5.75
N GLN A 39 2.53 9.48 5.14
CA GLN A 39 2.71 10.80 5.76
C GLN A 39 1.93 10.94 7.07
N VAL A 40 0.67 10.49 7.08
CA VAL A 40 -0.17 10.48 8.28
C VAL A 40 0.42 9.60 9.37
N LEU A 41 0.92 8.40 9.02
CA LEU A 41 1.58 7.51 9.98
C LEU A 41 2.80 8.18 10.62
N VAL A 42 3.68 8.77 9.81
CA VAL A 42 4.89 9.47 10.31
C VAL A 42 4.50 10.61 11.25
N LEU A 43 3.48 11.38 10.91
CA LEU A 43 2.98 12.47 11.76
C LEU A 43 2.44 11.92 13.10
N CYS A 44 1.62 10.87 13.05
CA CYS A 44 1.10 10.22 14.25
C CYS A 44 2.23 9.69 15.15
N LEU A 45 3.26 9.07 14.58
CA LEU A 45 4.41 8.57 15.33
C LEU A 45 5.21 9.71 15.97
N ALA A 46 5.40 10.83 15.27
CA ALA A 46 6.05 12.00 15.83
C ALA A 46 5.28 12.56 17.03
N ILE A 47 3.94 12.67 16.92
CA ILE A 47 3.07 13.12 18.00
C ILE A 47 3.13 12.15 19.19
N SER A 48 3.00 10.84 18.95
CA SER A 48 3.09 9.83 20.00
C SER A 48 4.45 9.84 20.70
N GLY A 49 5.55 9.98 19.94
CA GLY A 49 6.90 10.05 20.50
C GLY A 49 7.10 11.27 21.39
N ALA A 50 6.65 12.44 20.94
CA ALA A 50 6.71 13.67 21.73
C ALA A 50 5.87 13.57 23.01
N LEU A 51 4.65 13.04 22.91
CA LEU A 51 3.75 12.87 24.05
C LEU A 51 4.30 11.86 25.06
N TYR A 52 4.89 10.76 24.58
CA TYR A 52 5.57 9.77 25.43
C TYR A 52 6.75 10.40 26.18
N GLY A 53 7.62 11.13 25.48
CA GLY A 53 8.76 11.82 26.09
C GLY A 53 8.32 12.84 27.15
N ALA A 54 7.29 13.63 26.86
CA ALA A 54 6.71 14.57 27.82
C ALA A 54 6.11 13.87 29.04
N ALA A 55 5.40 12.75 28.85
CA ALA A 55 4.83 11.97 29.94
C ALA A 55 5.89 11.38 30.88
N ILE A 56 7.00 10.89 30.33
CA ILE A 56 8.14 10.39 31.12
C ILE A 56 8.80 11.53 31.92
N GLN A 57 9.01 12.70 31.31
CA GLN A 57 9.59 13.86 32.02
C GLN A 57 8.70 14.38 33.14
N ALA A 58 7.38 14.26 33.00
CA ALA A 58 6.41 14.64 34.01
C ALA A 58 6.15 13.55 35.07
N GLU A 59 6.89 12.43 35.03
CA GLU A 59 6.70 11.26 35.90
C GLU A 59 5.27 10.67 35.82
N MET A 60 4.56 10.94 34.73
CA MET A 60 3.21 10.45 34.46
C MET A 60 3.27 9.11 33.72
N PHE A 61 3.81 8.08 34.39
CA PHE A 61 4.04 6.76 33.78
C PHE A 61 2.75 6.08 33.29
N GLY A 62 1.62 6.34 33.96
CA GLY A 62 0.31 5.88 33.52
C GLY A 62 -0.08 6.40 32.12
N LEU A 63 0.22 7.69 31.86
CA LEU A 63 -0.04 8.31 30.56
C LEU A 63 0.91 7.74 29.48
N ALA A 64 2.19 7.54 29.81
CA ALA A 64 3.17 6.94 28.91
C ALA A 64 2.75 5.52 28.47
N GLY A 65 2.21 4.72 29.40
CA GLY A 65 1.63 3.40 29.12
C GLY A 65 0.43 3.47 28.17
N PHE A 66 -0.46 4.46 28.34
CA PHE A 66 -1.61 4.65 27.44
C PHE A 66 -1.19 5.09 26.04
N VAL A 67 -0.21 6.00 25.94
CA VAL A 67 0.31 6.49 24.64
C VAL A 67 0.91 5.35 23.84
N SER A 68 1.73 4.51 24.48
CA SER A 68 2.35 3.36 23.81
C SER A 68 1.33 2.31 23.34
N ALA A 69 0.30 2.03 24.14
CA ALA A 69 -0.82 1.19 23.72
C ALA A 69 -1.60 1.81 22.55
N GLY A 70 -1.83 3.12 22.56
CA GLY A 70 -2.46 3.86 21.47
C GLY A 70 -1.65 3.76 20.17
N THR A 71 -0.33 3.87 20.24
CA THR A 71 0.56 3.73 19.07
C THR A 71 0.44 2.34 18.43
N ALA A 72 0.29 1.27 19.23
CA ALA A 72 0.02 -0.07 18.70
C ALA A 72 -1.29 -0.12 17.88
N GLY A 73 -2.34 0.56 18.36
CA GLY A 73 -3.60 0.70 17.62
C GLY A 73 -3.44 1.41 16.27
N ILE A 74 -2.59 2.44 16.20
CA ILE A 74 -2.28 3.16 14.95
C ILE A 74 -1.63 2.22 13.93
N PHE A 75 -0.66 1.41 14.36
CA PHE A 75 -0.01 0.43 13.48
C PHE A 75 -1.01 -0.59 12.91
N ILE A 76 -1.89 -1.14 13.77
CA ILE A 76 -2.92 -2.09 13.33
C ILE A 76 -3.87 -1.46 12.30
N ALA A 77 -4.31 -0.21 12.54
CA ALA A 77 -5.20 0.49 11.63
C ALA A 77 -4.56 0.73 10.25
N VAL A 78 -3.29 1.15 10.23
CA VAL A 78 -2.55 1.37 8.98
C VAL A 78 -2.37 0.07 8.20
N GLU A 79 -2.07 -1.05 8.86
CA GLU A 79 -1.93 -2.35 8.19
C GLU A 79 -3.23 -2.83 7.55
N GLN A 80 -4.36 -2.66 8.25
CA GLN A 80 -5.66 -3.00 7.69
C GLN A 80 -5.95 -2.21 6.44
N GLU A 81 -5.64 -0.91 6.45
CA GLU A 81 -5.85 -0.04 5.30
C GLU A 81 -4.87 -0.34 4.16
N ALA A 82 -3.60 -0.62 4.48
CA ALA A 82 -2.59 -1.04 3.51
C ALA A 82 -3.01 -2.34 2.82
N THR A 83 -3.48 -3.33 3.58
CA THR A 83 -3.97 -4.62 3.07
C THR A 83 -5.20 -4.42 2.16
N ARG A 84 -6.15 -3.57 2.57
CA ARG A 84 -7.32 -3.22 1.75
C ARG A 84 -6.90 -2.55 0.45
N CYS A 85 -5.95 -1.63 0.52
CA CYS A 85 -5.41 -0.93 -0.63
C CYS A 85 -4.73 -1.91 -1.60
N HIS A 86 -3.90 -2.82 -1.08
CA HIS A 86 -3.22 -3.85 -1.88
C HIS A 86 -4.20 -4.80 -2.57
N ARG A 87 -5.18 -5.34 -1.84
CA ARG A 87 -6.21 -6.22 -2.44
C ARG A 87 -6.99 -5.54 -3.55
N SER A 88 -7.37 -4.28 -3.33
CA SER A 88 -8.07 -3.51 -4.36
C SER A 88 -7.18 -3.17 -5.56
N ALA A 89 -5.89 -2.91 -5.34
CA ALA A 89 -4.95 -2.61 -6.42
C ALA A 89 -4.67 -3.86 -7.27
N ALA A 90 -4.60 -5.05 -6.66
CA ALA A 90 -4.45 -6.31 -7.38
C ALA A 90 -5.62 -6.55 -8.36
N LEU A 91 -6.87 -6.38 -7.89
CA LEU A 91 -8.06 -6.54 -8.75
C LEU A 91 -8.08 -5.58 -9.95
N ALA A 92 -7.59 -4.35 -9.75
CA ALA A 92 -7.52 -3.37 -10.83
C ALA A 92 -6.34 -3.59 -11.76
N ALA A 93 -5.21 -4.09 -11.25
CA ALA A 93 -4.04 -4.43 -12.06
C ALA A 93 -4.40 -5.51 -13.09
N ASP A 94 -5.12 -6.54 -12.69
CA ASP A 94 -5.59 -7.62 -13.59
C ASP A 94 -6.49 -7.07 -14.70
N ALA A 95 -7.45 -6.20 -14.36
CA ALA A 95 -8.34 -5.58 -15.33
C ALA A 95 -7.60 -4.64 -16.30
N VAL A 96 -6.61 -3.88 -15.80
CA VAL A 96 -5.77 -3.02 -16.65
C VAL A 96 -4.90 -3.86 -17.58
N ALA A 97 -4.36 -4.98 -17.10
CA ALA A 97 -3.56 -5.91 -17.91
C ALA A 97 -4.38 -6.45 -19.10
N GLU A 98 -5.60 -6.90 -18.83
CA GLU A 98 -6.50 -7.41 -19.87
C GLU A 98 -6.86 -6.34 -20.91
N LEU A 99 -7.16 -5.12 -20.47
CA LEU A 99 -7.46 -4.01 -21.39
C LEU A 99 -6.23 -3.61 -22.24
N GLN A 100 -5.04 -3.59 -21.64
CA GLN A 100 -3.80 -3.33 -22.37
C GLN A 100 -3.51 -4.41 -23.41
N ASP A 101 -3.79 -5.67 -23.11
CA ASP A 101 -3.54 -6.78 -24.03
C ASP A 101 -4.48 -6.73 -25.24
N ARG A 102 -5.78 -6.50 -25.00
CA ARG A 102 -6.78 -6.30 -26.07
C ARG A 102 -6.44 -5.10 -26.97
N LEU A 103 -5.97 -3.99 -26.38
CA LEU A 103 -5.51 -2.82 -27.13
C LEU A 103 -4.23 -3.10 -27.93
N ALA A 104 -3.27 -3.82 -27.35
CA ALA A 104 -2.03 -4.18 -28.03
C ALA A 104 -2.29 -5.09 -29.24
N ASP A 105 -3.20 -6.06 -29.10
CA ASP A 105 -3.63 -6.94 -30.19
C ASP A 105 -4.36 -6.16 -31.29
N ALA A 106 -5.24 -5.24 -30.92
CA ALA A 106 -5.99 -4.41 -31.88
C ALA A 106 -5.11 -3.41 -32.65
N LEU A 107 -4.08 -2.85 -32.00
CA LEU A 107 -3.14 -1.89 -32.59
C LEU A 107 -1.90 -2.56 -33.21
N GLY A 108 -1.74 -3.88 -33.05
CA GLY A 108 -0.55 -4.62 -33.47
C GLY A 108 0.75 -4.08 -32.87
N THR A 109 0.67 -3.43 -31.70
CA THR A 109 1.78 -2.66 -31.12
C THR A 109 2.12 -3.19 -29.74
N GLU A 110 3.16 -4.01 -29.63
CA GLU A 110 3.65 -4.56 -28.36
C GLU A 110 4.15 -3.50 -27.37
N LYS A 111 4.40 -2.25 -27.83
CA LYS A 111 4.89 -1.16 -26.98
C LYS A 111 3.88 -0.71 -25.91
N ILE A 112 2.62 -1.11 -26.02
CA ILE A 112 1.53 -0.72 -25.09
C ILE A 112 1.46 -1.65 -23.86
N ARG A 113 2.15 -2.80 -23.86
CA ARG A 113 2.23 -3.74 -22.72
C ARG A 113 3.14 -3.21 -21.60
N LEU A 114 2.80 -2.04 -21.06
CA LEU A 114 3.51 -1.38 -19.95
C LEU A 114 3.43 -2.20 -18.67
N HIS A 115 2.28 -2.82 -18.37
CA HIS A 115 2.12 -3.64 -17.18
C HIS A 115 3.02 -4.88 -17.22
N GLN A 116 3.14 -5.52 -18.38
CA GLN A 116 4.03 -6.66 -18.58
C GLN A 116 5.50 -6.26 -18.43
N ARG A 117 5.88 -5.08 -18.95
CA ARG A 117 7.24 -4.55 -18.72
C ARG A 117 7.49 -4.17 -17.28
N GLU A 118 6.49 -3.67 -16.55
CA GLU A 118 6.63 -3.40 -15.11
C GLU A 118 6.82 -4.70 -14.33
N LEU A 119 6.09 -5.76 -14.67
CA LEU A 119 6.28 -7.11 -14.11
C LEU A 119 7.65 -7.69 -14.46
N GLU A 120 8.10 -7.57 -15.71
CA GLU A 120 9.40 -8.05 -16.18
C GLU A 120 10.56 -7.23 -15.59
N SER A 121 10.39 -5.92 -15.41
CA SER A 121 11.38 -5.06 -14.73
C SER A 121 11.36 -5.19 -13.21
N ARG A 122 10.26 -5.71 -12.64
CA ARG A 122 10.19 -6.17 -11.24
C ARG A 122 10.91 -7.50 -11.02
N ALA A 123 11.44 -8.16 -12.05
CA ALA A 123 12.21 -9.38 -11.89
C ALA A 123 13.32 -9.19 -10.85
N ALA A 124 13.19 -9.95 -9.76
CA ALA A 124 14.13 -10.12 -8.64
C ALA A 124 14.26 -8.97 -7.61
N SER A 125 13.20 -8.23 -7.30
CA SER A 125 13.03 -7.84 -5.90
C SER A 125 12.53 -9.08 -5.15
N PRO A 126 13.29 -9.68 -4.22
CA PRO A 126 12.81 -10.86 -3.50
C PRO A 126 11.55 -10.49 -2.72
N GLU A 127 10.38 -10.83 -3.28
CA GLU A 127 9.05 -10.69 -2.63
C GLU A 127 9.05 -11.38 -1.25
N TYR A 128 9.86 -12.43 -1.12
CA TYR A 128 10.11 -13.16 0.12
C TYR A 128 10.78 -12.33 1.23
N LEU A 129 11.56 -11.30 0.87
CA LEU A 129 12.18 -10.41 1.86
C LEU A 129 11.33 -9.16 2.07
N GLY A 130 10.71 -8.59 1.03
CA GLY A 130 9.97 -7.33 1.16
C GLY A 130 8.67 -7.41 1.95
N HIS A 131 7.82 -8.41 1.67
CA HIS A 131 6.50 -8.46 2.30
C HIS A 131 6.55 -9.00 3.73
N ASP A 132 7.42 -9.99 3.97
CA ASP A 132 7.62 -10.56 5.30
C ASP A 132 8.41 -9.61 6.20
N PHE A 133 9.44 -8.91 5.69
CA PHE A 133 10.18 -7.93 6.50
C PHE A 133 9.29 -6.78 6.96
N THR A 134 8.40 -6.28 6.10
CA THR A 134 7.48 -5.19 6.49
C THR A 134 6.54 -5.63 7.62
N LYS A 135 5.97 -6.84 7.52
CA LYS A 135 5.16 -7.43 8.60
C LYS A 135 5.98 -7.66 9.87
N TRP A 136 7.19 -8.17 9.73
CA TRP A 136 8.12 -8.38 10.85
C TRP A 136 8.46 -7.08 11.56
N VAL A 137 8.79 -6.02 10.83
CA VAL A 137 9.07 -4.69 11.40
C VAL A 137 7.84 -4.14 12.11
N MET A 138 6.65 -4.33 11.55
CA MET A 138 5.41 -3.92 12.19
C MET A 138 5.15 -4.70 13.49
N TYR A 139 5.23 -6.03 13.46
CA TYR A 139 5.06 -6.85 14.67
C TYR A 139 6.09 -6.50 15.73
N LEU A 140 7.35 -6.31 15.34
CA LEU A 140 8.41 -5.87 16.23
C LEU A 140 8.08 -4.51 16.85
N SER A 141 7.57 -3.55 16.06
CA SER A 141 7.18 -2.22 16.54
C SER A 141 6.01 -2.30 17.54
N VAL A 142 5.02 -3.15 17.27
CA VAL A 142 3.90 -3.40 18.20
C VAL A 142 4.39 -4.05 19.48
N VAL A 143 5.26 -5.05 19.39
CA VAL A 143 5.85 -5.73 20.56
C VAL A 143 6.68 -4.77 21.39
N VAL A 144 7.50 -3.92 20.76
CA VAL A 144 8.28 -2.89 21.45
C VAL A 144 7.37 -1.88 22.14
N ALA A 145 6.30 -1.42 21.47
CA ALA A 145 5.34 -0.50 22.06
C ALA A 145 4.61 -1.10 23.27
N LEU A 146 4.13 -2.34 23.16
CA LEU A 146 3.48 -3.06 24.26
C LEU A 146 4.45 -3.36 25.40
N SER A 147 5.69 -3.74 25.08
CA SER A 147 6.73 -3.98 26.10
C SER A 147 7.08 -2.69 26.84
N GLY A 148 7.15 -1.56 26.14
CA GLY A 148 7.32 -0.24 26.74
C GLY A 148 6.18 0.11 27.68
N SER A 149 4.93 -0.16 27.29
CA SER A 149 3.73 0.04 28.11
C SER A 149 3.79 -0.78 29.41
N VAL A 150 4.06 -2.07 29.29
CA VAL A 150 4.19 -2.99 30.43
C VAL A 150 5.34 -2.55 31.33
N TYR A 151 6.50 -2.20 30.77
CA TYR A 151 7.64 -1.73 31.54
C TYR A 151 7.30 -0.47 32.35
N THR A 152 6.63 0.51 31.73
CA THR A 152 6.23 1.73 32.43
C THR A 152 5.26 1.49 33.58
N TRP A 153 4.36 0.51 33.50
CA TRP A 153 3.43 0.24 34.60
C TRP A 153 4.01 -0.62 35.72
N PHE A 154 4.91 -1.54 35.41
CA PHE A 154 5.41 -2.51 36.40
C PHE A 154 6.72 -2.11 37.07
N PHE A 155 7.56 -1.32 36.39
CA PHE A 155 8.92 -1.03 36.86
C PHE A 155 9.19 0.44 37.19
N LEU A 156 8.31 1.35 36.76
CA LEU A 156 8.36 2.78 37.08
C LEU A 156 7.11 3.14 37.92
N PRO A 157 7.13 2.88 39.24
CA PRO A 157 6.08 3.37 40.14
C PRO A 157 6.12 4.90 40.28
#